data_AF-A0A1U6HMC3-F1
#
_entry.id   AF-A0A1U6HMC3-F1
#
_cell.length_a   1.000
_cell.length_b   1.000
_cell.length_c   1.000
_cell.angle_alpha   90.00
_cell.angle_beta   90.00
_cell.angle_gamma   90.00
#
_symmetry.space_group_name_H-M   'P 1'
#
loop_
_entity.id
_entity.type
_entity.pdbx_description
1 polymer ?
#
loop_
_entity_poly.entity_id
_entity_poly.type
_entity_poly.pdbx_seq_one_letter_code
_entity_poly.pdbx_strand_id
1 'polypeptide(L)'
;MNLRLGMMHGVFSLGSARLTGNLLGALALVVLAHLLTPEDFGIVAIASSILSVVQSCTELSLSNALIRKDKIDASHVDTAWTMALLRSLALCVFFVLLAWPLSLVYSVPGLIPVLLVSGLTGALMGLQNPMVTVVTKEMRFWPLAISQLSLKLMSLGVAIALAIMLRSYWAIIAGNAIGALVATALTYMLVPYRPRFSLVHLREIWSFSGWMFFKQLCETLNWRVDQLIMGALVPRAQLGIYAMADSLAVVPSREMVQPIRMALFPGLANLNGDLNRLRNACLRAQSTLAMITAPLGIGLALVAEPAVKVALGPQWIAAVPFVQISAVFYTISLFSTGLQPVAMALGRTKILFVQQALVLVLKVPLVVIGFLLGGMIGAALGRCVCEFISMVFELIVARMLTGVTVAAQAASHTVTLVGLAAMAVGTYFVHGALSPLQASNLVQLAIEVCTGGAVYVVAVGASWLMMGRPDGPVREIVQLARRSGAAVWQMPAAQPNSGPVVP
;
A
#
# COMPACT_ATOMS: atom_id res chain seq x y z
N MET A 1 -20.93 23.48 -15.85
CA MET A 1 -20.55 23.66 -14.43
C MET A 1 -20.72 22.38 -13.61
N ASN A 2 -21.81 21.61 -13.79
CA ASN A 2 -22.12 20.40 -13.00
C ASN A 2 -21.15 19.22 -13.16
N LEU A 3 -20.50 19.04 -14.32
CA LEU A 3 -19.53 17.96 -14.54
C LEU A 3 -18.26 18.12 -13.69
N ARG A 4 -17.72 19.34 -13.54
CA ARG A 4 -16.51 19.57 -12.73
C ARG A 4 -16.76 19.35 -11.23
N LEU A 5 -17.92 19.77 -10.72
CA LEU A 5 -18.34 19.51 -9.34
C LEU A 5 -18.58 18.01 -9.09
N GLY A 6 -19.25 17.30 -10.02
CA GLY A 6 -19.45 15.85 -9.92
C GLY A 6 -18.13 15.05 -9.92
N MET A 7 -17.18 15.43 -10.77
CA MET A 7 -15.84 14.81 -10.81
C MET A 7 -15.06 15.04 -9.51
N MET A 8 -15.06 16.26 -8.97
CA MET A 8 -14.38 16.57 -7.71
C MET A 8 -14.99 15.82 -6.53
N HIS A 9 -16.32 15.77 -6.43
CA HIS A 9 -17.01 15.00 -5.39
C HIS A 9 -16.74 13.49 -5.53
N GLY A 10 -16.64 12.98 -6.76
CA GLY A 10 -16.34 11.57 -7.04
C GLY A 10 -14.91 11.16 -6.67
N VAL A 11 -13.92 11.99 -6.99
CA VAL A 11 -12.53 11.76 -6.58
C VAL A 11 -12.38 11.90 -5.07
N PHE A 12 -13.04 12.89 -4.47
CA PHE A 12 -13.04 13.08 -3.03
C PHE A 12 -13.70 11.90 -2.30
N SER A 13 -14.84 11.40 -2.78
CA SER A 13 -15.52 10.26 -2.16
C SER A 13 -14.73 8.95 -2.26
N LEU A 14 -14.02 8.72 -3.38
CA LEU A 14 -13.11 7.59 -3.50
C LEU A 14 -11.89 7.73 -2.58
N GLY A 15 -11.33 8.95 -2.50
CA GLY A 15 -10.23 9.27 -1.60
C GLY A 15 -10.61 9.04 -0.13
N SER A 16 -11.77 9.56 0.30
CA SER A 16 -12.28 9.37 1.65
C SER A 16 -12.61 7.91 1.94
N ALA A 17 -13.24 7.19 1.01
CA ALA A 17 -13.55 5.77 1.18
C ALA A 17 -12.28 4.93 1.38
N ARG A 18 -11.19 5.23 0.67
CA ARG A 18 -9.90 4.58 0.87
C ARG A 18 -9.31 4.91 2.23
N LEU A 19 -9.25 6.19 2.60
CA LEU A 19 -8.74 6.61 3.91
C LEU A 19 -9.51 5.92 5.04
N THR A 20 -10.84 5.90 4.98
CA THR A 20 -11.68 5.18 5.93
C THR A 20 -11.39 3.68 5.92
N GLY A 21 -11.28 3.05 4.74
CA GLY A 21 -10.92 1.64 4.61
C GLY A 21 -9.57 1.29 5.22
N ASN A 22 -8.60 2.21 5.16
CA ASN A 22 -7.28 2.05 5.74
C ASN A 22 -7.31 2.16 7.27
N LEU A 23 -8.04 3.14 7.79
CA LEU A 23 -8.27 3.29 9.22
C LEU A 23 -8.99 2.08 9.81
N LEU A 24 -9.98 1.54 9.09
CA LEU A 24 -10.64 0.28 9.46
C LEU A 24 -9.66 -0.90 9.44
N GLY A 25 -8.74 -0.95 8.47
CA GLY A 25 -7.70 -1.97 8.41
C GLY A 25 -6.71 -1.88 9.58
N ALA A 26 -6.28 -0.67 9.95
CA ALA A 26 -5.42 -0.45 11.11
C ALA A 26 -6.15 -0.80 12.42
N LEU A 27 -7.43 -0.42 12.55
CA LEU A 27 -8.27 -0.82 13.67
C LEU A 27 -8.44 -2.33 13.74
N ALA A 28 -8.65 -2.99 12.60
CA ALA A 28 -8.72 -4.45 12.51
C ALA A 28 -7.45 -5.10 13.05
N LEU A 29 -6.29 -4.59 12.63
CA LEU A 29 -5.00 -5.08 13.08
C LEU A 29 -4.87 -4.98 14.61
N VAL A 30 -5.16 -3.81 15.17
CA VAL A 30 -5.10 -3.54 16.61
C VAL A 30 -6.06 -4.43 17.40
N VAL A 31 -7.34 -4.48 17.01
CA VAL A 31 -8.36 -5.24 17.75
C VAL A 31 -8.09 -6.73 17.66
N LEU A 32 -7.79 -7.25 16.46
CA LEU A 32 -7.53 -8.68 16.27
C LEU A 32 -6.21 -9.12 16.89
N ALA A 33 -5.21 -8.24 16.97
CA ALA A 33 -3.96 -8.50 17.69
C ALA A 33 -4.16 -8.70 19.21
N HIS A 34 -5.24 -8.16 19.80
CA HIS A 34 -5.57 -8.38 21.21
C HIS A 34 -6.43 -9.64 21.43
N LEU A 35 -7.19 -10.06 20.41
CA LEU A 35 -8.11 -11.20 20.51
C LEU A 35 -7.47 -12.53 20.07
N LEU A 36 -6.45 -12.46 19.21
CA LEU A 36 -5.79 -13.63 18.62
C LEU A 36 -4.33 -13.74 19.04
N THR A 37 -3.79 -14.94 18.90
CA THR A 37 -2.41 -15.23 19.26
C THR A 37 -1.44 -14.99 18.08
N PRO A 38 -0.13 -14.82 18.33
CA PRO A 38 0.84 -14.76 17.25
C PRO A 38 0.82 -15.99 16.33
N GLU A 39 0.51 -17.17 16.87
CA GLU A 39 0.41 -18.40 16.06
C GLU A 39 -0.72 -18.33 15.01
N ASP A 40 -1.88 -17.79 15.39
CA ASP A 40 -3.01 -17.57 14.47
C ASP A 40 -2.62 -16.65 13.31
N PHE A 41 -1.92 -15.56 13.62
CA PHE A 41 -1.42 -14.63 12.60
C PHE A 41 -0.38 -15.27 11.67
N GLY A 42 0.42 -16.21 12.15
CA GLY A 42 1.34 -16.99 11.32
C GLY A 42 0.61 -17.80 10.25
N ILE A 43 -0.47 -18.50 10.61
CA ILE A 43 -1.28 -19.29 9.66
C ILE A 43 -1.90 -18.37 8.59
N VAL A 44 -2.48 -17.25 9.02
CA VAL A 44 -3.08 -16.25 8.12
C VAL A 44 -2.03 -15.62 7.20
N ALA A 45 -0.81 -15.37 7.69
CA ALA A 45 0.27 -14.81 6.89
C ALA A 45 0.69 -15.74 5.74
N ILE A 46 0.82 -17.06 6.01
CA ILE A 46 1.12 -18.06 4.97
C ILE A 46 -0.01 -18.10 3.94
N ALA A 47 -1.26 -18.24 4.40
CA ALA A 47 -2.41 -18.35 3.52
C ALA A 47 -2.59 -17.10 2.63
N SER A 48 -2.48 -15.90 3.21
CA SER A 48 -2.58 -14.64 2.47
C SER A 48 -1.40 -14.40 1.52
N SER A 49 -0.21 -14.89 1.85
CA SER A 49 0.97 -14.85 0.97
C SER A 49 0.76 -15.72 -0.26
N ILE A 50 0.35 -16.98 -0.06
CA ILE A 50 0.02 -17.91 -1.15
C ILE A 50 -1.09 -17.32 -2.02
N LEU A 51 -2.16 -16.80 -1.39
CA LEU A 51 -3.26 -16.15 -2.10
C LEU A 51 -2.80 -14.98 -2.96
N SER A 52 -1.95 -14.11 -2.43
CA SER A 52 -1.45 -12.95 -3.18
C SER A 52 -0.63 -13.40 -4.41
N VAL A 53 0.21 -14.42 -4.27
CA VAL A 53 1.03 -14.95 -5.37
C VAL A 53 0.14 -15.61 -6.44
N VAL A 54 -0.78 -16.49 -6.04
CA VAL A 54 -1.68 -17.19 -6.96
C VAL A 54 -2.64 -16.22 -7.65
N GLN A 55 -3.12 -15.19 -6.95
CA GLN A 55 -3.91 -14.10 -7.56
C GLN A 55 -3.11 -13.34 -8.61
N SER A 56 -1.83 -13.06 -8.34
CA SER A 56 -0.97 -12.36 -9.30
C SER A 56 -0.67 -13.18 -10.55
N CYS A 57 -0.50 -14.51 -10.41
CA CYS A 57 -0.34 -15.43 -11.53
C CYS A 57 -1.58 -15.50 -12.44
N THR A 58 -2.74 -15.14 -11.91
CA THR A 58 -4.01 -15.18 -12.66
C THR A 58 -4.54 -13.77 -12.97
N GLU A 59 -3.79 -12.72 -12.63
CA GLU A 59 -4.24 -11.33 -12.72
C GLU A 59 -4.46 -10.91 -14.17
N LEU A 60 -5.73 -10.93 -14.57
CA LEU A 60 -6.18 -10.32 -15.80
C LEU A 60 -6.45 -8.85 -15.52
N SER A 61 -5.76 -7.95 -16.23
CA SER A 61 -5.96 -6.49 -16.13
C SER A 61 -7.28 -6.04 -16.79
N LEU A 62 -8.39 -6.72 -16.49
CA LEU A 62 -9.72 -6.52 -17.08
C LEU A 62 -10.20 -5.08 -16.89
N SER A 63 -10.02 -4.55 -15.68
CA SER A 63 -10.43 -3.17 -15.38
C SER A 63 -9.66 -2.14 -16.19
N ASN A 64 -8.35 -2.34 -16.38
CA ASN A 64 -7.53 -1.44 -17.21
C ASN A 64 -7.91 -1.54 -18.69
N ALA A 65 -8.24 -2.74 -19.18
CA ALA A 65 -8.69 -2.95 -20.56
C ALA A 65 -10.02 -2.23 -20.82
N LEU A 66 -10.99 -2.35 -19.91
CA LEU A 66 -12.28 -1.64 -20.00
C LEU A 66 -12.11 -0.12 -19.91
N ILE A 67 -11.27 0.38 -19.00
CA ILE A 67 -11.05 1.83 -18.84
C ILE A 67 -10.42 2.46 -20.10
N ARG A 68 -9.50 1.74 -20.76
CA ARG A 68 -8.78 2.24 -21.95
C ARG A 68 -9.62 2.27 -23.23
N LYS A 69 -10.65 1.43 -23.33
CA LYS A 69 -11.46 1.29 -24.54
C LYS A 69 -12.41 2.48 -24.69
N ASP A 70 -12.35 3.24 -25.78
CA ASP A 70 -13.17 4.44 -25.96
C ASP A 70 -14.68 4.17 -25.94
N LYS A 71 -15.14 3.20 -26.74
CA LYS A 71 -16.54 2.76 -26.82
C LYS A 71 -16.68 1.34 -26.26
N ILE A 72 -17.53 1.19 -25.25
CA ILE A 72 -17.78 -0.08 -24.55
C ILE A 72 -19.19 -0.54 -24.89
N ASP A 73 -19.30 -1.69 -25.54
CA ASP A 73 -20.58 -2.36 -25.78
C ASP A 73 -20.82 -3.44 -24.71
N ALA A 74 -22.06 -3.89 -24.55
CA ALA A 74 -22.42 -4.95 -23.61
C ALA A 74 -21.58 -6.23 -23.78
N SER A 75 -21.21 -6.57 -25.03
CA SER A 75 -20.34 -7.71 -25.34
C SER A 75 -18.96 -7.63 -24.69
N HIS A 76 -18.43 -6.42 -24.46
CA HIS A 76 -17.14 -6.23 -23.78
C HIS A 76 -17.26 -6.52 -22.28
N VAL A 77 -18.35 -6.09 -21.66
CA VAL A 77 -18.64 -6.33 -20.24
C VAL A 77 -18.92 -7.82 -20.01
N ASP A 78 -19.68 -8.45 -20.90
CA ASP A 78 -19.92 -9.90 -20.91
C ASP A 78 -18.64 -10.71 -21.10
N THR A 79 -17.74 -10.26 -21.98
CA THR A 79 -16.43 -10.88 -22.17
C THR A 79 -15.57 -10.75 -20.92
N ALA A 80 -15.51 -9.54 -20.33
CA ALA A 80 -14.77 -9.31 -19.09
C ALA A 80 -15.30 -10.18 -17.94
N TRP A 81 -16.62 -10.31 -17.81
CA TRP A 81 -17.25 -11.18 -16.80
C TRP A 81 -16.91 -12.66 -17.03
N THR A 82 -16.99 -13.12 -18.28
CA THR A 82 -16.65 -14.51 -18.63
C THR A 82 -15.19 -14.83 -18.31
N MET A 83 -14.28 -13.91 -18.64
CA MET A 83 -12.85 -14.05 -18.31
C MET A 83 -12.62 -14.04 -16.79
N ALA A 84 -13.35 -13.19 -16.05
CA ALA A 84 -13.28 -13.14 -14.59
C ALA A 84 -13.79 -14.43 -13.93
N LEU A 85 -14.86 -15.02 -14.47
CA LEU A 85 -15.39 -16.31 -14.03
C LEU A 85 -14.40 -17.45 -14.30
N LEU A 86 -13.83 -17.53 -15.50
CA LEU A 86 -12.81 -18.52 -15.84
C LEU A 86 -11.57 -18.40 -14.93
N ARG A 87 -11.12 -17.17 -14.67
CA ARG A 87 -10.03 -16.88 -13.73
C ARG A 87 -10.38 -17.36 -12.32
N SER A 88 -11.60 -17.08 -11.85
CA SER A 88 -12.06 -17.44 -10.51
C SER A 88 -12.16 -18.96 -10.33
N LEU A 89 -12.60 -19.68 -11.36
CA LEU A 89 -12.59 -21.14 -11.38
C LEU A 89 -11.16 -21.69 -11.36
N ALA A 90 -10.27 -21.13 -12.17
CA ALA A 90 -8.85 -21.51 -12.19
C ALA A 90 -8.20 -21.29 -10.82
N LEU A 91 -8.48 -20.17 -10.15
CA LEU A 91 -8.03 -19.90 -8.78
C LEU A 91 -8.46 -21.01 -7.82
N CYS A 92 -9.74 -21.37 -7.79
CA CYS A 92 -10.24 -22.45 -6.93
C CYS A 92 -9.53 -23.78 -7.23
N VAL A 93 -9.38 -24.15 -8.51
CA VAL A 93 -8.68 -25.38 -8.92
C VAL A 93 -7.22 -25.37 -8.48
N PHE A 94 -6.50 -24.27 -8.68
CA PHE A 94 -5.12 -24.13 -8.21
C PHE A 94 -5.02 -24.33 -6.70
N PHE A 95 -5.93 -23.74 -5.92
CA PHE A 95 -5.93 -23.92 -4.47
C PHE A 95 -6.23 -25.34 -4.03
N VAL A 96 -7.18 -26.03 -4.68
CA VAL A 96 -7.47 -27.44 -4.41
C VAL A 96 -6.24 -28.32 -4.68
N LEU A 97 -5.57 -28.10 -5.81
CA LEU A 97 -4.38 -28.86 -6.21
C LEU A 97 -3.17 -28.56 -5.32
N LEU A 98 -2.99 -27.30 -4.91
CA LEU A 98 -1.86 -26.86 -4.10
C LEU A 98 -2.05 -27.06 -2.60
N ALA A 99 -3.28 -27.24 -2.11
CA ALA A 99 -3.53 -27.33 -0.67
C ALA A 99 -2.78 -28.49 -0.01
N TRP A 100 -2.80 -29.68 -0.63
CA TRP A 100 -2.06 -30.84 -0.13
C TRP A 100 -0.54 -30.64 -0.12
N PRO A 101 0.16 -30.34 -1.25
CA PRO A 101 1.61 -30.18 -1.23
C PRO A 101 2.07 -29.04 -0.33
N LEU A 102 1.32 -27.92 -0.26
CA LEU A 102 1.67 -26.82 0.63
C LEU A 102 1.48 -27.20 2.11
N SER A 103 0.50 -28.05 2.44
CA SER A 103 0.36 -28.55 3.82
C SER A 103 1.56 -29.40 4.27
N LEU A 104 2.21 -30.12 3.35
CA LEU A 104 3.42 -30.88 3.63
C LEU A 104 4.63 -29.96 3.83
N VAL A 105 4.79 -28.96 2.95
CA VAL A 105 5.91 -28.00 3.03
C VAL A 105 5.87 -27.19 4.33
N TYR A 106 4.69 -26.70 4.72
CA TYR A 106 4.54 -25.86 5.91
C TYR A 106 4.27 -26.65 7.19
N SER A 107 3.90 -27.94 7.09
CA SER A 107 3.61 -28.82 8.23
C SER A 107 2.63 -28.21 9.25
N VAL A 108 1.61 -27.50 8.77
CA VAL A 108 0.61 -26.81 9.61
C VAL A 108 -0.71 -27.61 9.63
N PRO A 109 -1.12 -28.15 10.80
CA PRO A 109 -2.44 -28.71 11.00
C PRO A 109 -3.54 -27.70 10.63
N GLY A 110 -4.47 -28.10 9.77
CA GLY A 110 -5.59 -27.24 9.37
C GLY A 110 -5.30 -26.23 8.24
N LEU A 111 -4.12 -26.26 7.61
CA LEU A 111 -3.81 -25.34 6.50
C LEU A 111 -4.67 -25.61 5.24
N ILE A 112 -4.99 -26.88 4.96
CA ILE A 112 -5.81 -27.26 3.79
C ILE A 112 -7.14 -26.49 3.73
N PRO A 113 -8.03 -26.56 4.74
CA PRO A 113 -9.30 -25.85 4.69
C PRO A 113 -9.11 -24.32 4.63
N VAL A 114 -8.06 -23.78 5.25
CA VAL A 114 -7.73 -22.35 5.15
C VAL A 114 -7.39 -21.95 3.71
N LEU A 115 -6.59 -22.76 3.02
CA LEU A 115 -6.23 -22.53 1.62
C LEU A 115 -7.45 -22.63 0.69
N LEU A 116 -8.32 -23.60 0.91
CA LEU A 116 -9.57 -23.74 0.13
C LEU A 116 -10.48 -22.51 0.28
N VAL A 117 -10.71 -22.05 1.51
CA VAL A 117 -11.52 -20.85 1.77
C VAL A 117 -10.84 -19.57 1.28
N SER A 118 -9.51 -19.50 1.33
CA SER A 118 -8.74 -18.39 0.74
C SER A 118 -8.89 -18.35 -0.78
N GLY A 119 -8.83 -19.50 -1.45
CA GLY A 119 -9.10 -19.63 -2.88
C GLY A 119 -10.51 -19.18 -3.25
N LEU A 120 -11.52 -19.62 -2.49
CA LEU A 120 -12.91 -19.16 -2.65
C LEU A 120 -13.04 -17.65 -2.44
N THR A 121 -12.38 -17.09 -1.44
CA THR A 121 -12.36 -15.64 -1.18
C THR A 121 -11.80 -14.88 -2.38
N GLY A 122 -10.68 -15.36 -2.94
CA GLY A 122 -10.09 -14.78 -4.15
C GLY A 122 -11.00 -14.90 -5.38
N ALA A 123 -11.67 -16.04 -5.55
CA ALA A 123 -12.65 -16.25 -6.61
C ALA A 123 -13.86 -15.31 -6.48
N LEU A 124 -14.40 -15.12 -5.26
CA LEU A 124 -15.49 -14.17 -5.01
C LEU A 124 -15.09 -12.74 -5.37
N MET A 125 -13.87 -12.31 -5.03
CA MET A 125 -13.35 -11.00 -5.41
C MET A 125 -13.19 -10.86 -6.94
N GLY A 126 -12.80 -11.93 -7.63
CA GLY A 126 -12.74 -11.95 -9.09
C GLY A 126 -14.11 -11.82 -9.76
N LEU A 127 -15.18 -12.31 -9.12
CA LEU A 127 -16.55 -12.30 -9.63
C LEU A 127 -17.31 -10.98 -9.41
N GLN A 128 -16.64 -9.90 -8.98
CA GLN A 128 -17.26 -8.59 -8.90
C GLN A 128 -17.77 -8.11 -10.26
N ASN A 129 -18.90 -7.40 -10.26
CA ASN A 129 -19.54 -6.93 -11.49
C ASN A 129 -18.63 -5.98 -12.30
N PRO A 130 -18.20 -6.35 -13.53
CA PRO A 130 -17.31 -5.51 -14.34
C PRO A 130 -17.96 -4.18 -14.76
N MET A 131 -19.30 -4.08 -14.73
CA MET A 131 -20.02 -2.85 -15.00
C MET A 131 -19.69 -1.74 -13.99
N VAL A 132 -19.28 -2.09 -12.76
CA VAL A 132 -18.78 -1.11 -11.78
C VAL A 132 -17.57 -0.35 -12.34
N THR A 133 -16.69 -1.02 -13.09
CA THR A 133 -15.54 -0.37 -13.74
C THR A 133 -15.99 0.59 -14.83
N VAL A 134 -17.01 0.22 -15.62
CA VAL A 134 -17.58 1.08 -16.68
C VAL A 134 -18.19 2.35 -16.05
N VAL A 135 -19.00 2.19 -15.01
CA VAL A 135 -19.60 3.32 -14.27
C VAL A 135 -18.51 4.18 -13.58
N THR A 136 -17.42 3.57 -13.13
CA THR A 136 -16.25 4.30 -12.60
C THR A 136 -15.56 5.13 -13.68
N LYS A 137 -15.44 4.60 -14.91
CA LYS A 137 -14.92 5.33 -16.07
C LYS A 137 -15.80 6.54 -16.41
N GLU A 138 -17.10 6.44 -16.19
CA GLU A 138 -18.07 7.54 -16.31
C GLU A 138 -18.05 8.52 -15.11
N MET A 139 -17.01 8.49 -14.29
CA MET A 139 -16.80 9.34 -13.11
C MET A 139 -17.83 9.14 -11.99
N ARG A 140 -18.55 8.01 -11.98
CA ARG A 140 -19.46 7.62 -10.89
C ARG A 140 -18.75 6.61 -9.97
N PHE A 141 -17.99 7.13 -9.01
CA PHE A 141 -17.13 6.33 -8.13
C PHE A 141 -17.86 5.68 -6.93
N TRP A 142 -19.07 6.15 -6.59
CA TRP A 142 -19.80 5.69 -5.41
C TRP A 142 -20.04 4.16 -5.34
N PRO A 143 -20.41 3.46 -6.43
CA PRO A 143 -20.57 2.00 -6.39
C PRO A 143 -19.27 1.27 -6.01
N LEU A 144 -18.13 1.74 -6.52
CA LEU A 144 -16.80 1.22 -6.18
C LEU A 144 -16.41 1.55 -4.74
N ALA A 145 -16.71 2.77 -4.28
CA ALA A 145 -16.42 3.20 -2.92
C ALA A 145 -17.23 2.38 -1.89
N ILE A 146 -18.53 2.19 -2.12
CA ILE A 146 -19.41 1.41 -1.24
C ILE A 146 -18.96 -0.05 -1.19
N SER A 147 -18.66 -0.68 -2.32
CA SER A 147 -18.23 -2.08 -2.34
C SER A 147 -16.90 -2.31 -1.62
N GLN A 148 -15.95 -1.37 -1.72
CA GLN A 148 -14.68 -1.42 -1.00
C GLN A 148 -14.86 -1.24 0.51
N LEU A 149 -15.69 -0.26 0.91
CA LEU A 149 -16.00 -0.01 2.32
C LEU A 149 -16.75 -1.19 2.95
N SER A 150 -17.75 -1.73 2.25
CA SER A 150 -18.51 -2.89 2.72
C SER A 150 -17.62 -4.11 2.91
N LEU A 151 -16.66 -4.35 2.00
CA LEU A 151 -15.71 -5.46 2.16
C LEU A 151 -14.95 -5.33 3.49
N LYS A 152 -14.39 -4.14 3.76
CA LYS A 152 -13.60 -3.88 4.96
C LYS A 152 -14.44 -3.93 6.23
N LEU A 153 -15.62 -3.31 6.23
CA LEU A 153 -16.53 -3.28 7.37
C LEU A 153 -17.05 -4.67 7.71
N MET A 154 -17.52 -5.43 6.71
CA MET A 154 -18.03 -6.78 6.93
C MET A 154 -16.92 -7.74 7.34
N SER A 155 -15.73 -7.64 6.72
CA SER A 155 -14.58 -8.44 7.15
C SER A 155 -14.20 -8.16 8.60
N LEU A 156 -14.10 -6.88 8.98
CA LEU A 156 -13.80 -6.48 10.34
C LEU A 156 -14.86 -6.94 11.35
N GLY A 157 -16.13 -6.64 11.08
CA GLY A 157 -17.23 -6.96 12.00
C GLY A 157 -17.36 -8.46 12.24
N VAL A 158 -17.31 -9.25 11.17
CA VAL A 158 -17.37 -10.72 11.26
C VAL A 158 -16.11 -11.27 11.93
N ALA A 159 -14.92 -10.74 11.60
CA ALA A 159 -13.68 -11.19 12.24
C ALA A 159 -13.69 -10.90 13.74
N ILE A 160 -14.16 -9.74 14.19
CA ILE A 160 -14.28 -9.44 15.63
C ILE A 160 -15.28 -10.39 16.29
N ALA A 161 -16.48 -10.56 15.71
CA ALA A 161 -17.50 -11.43 16.27
C ALA A 161 -16.99 -12.88 16.43
N LEU A 162 -16.37 -13.42 15.38
CA LEU A 162 -15.81 -14.77 15.40
C LEU A 162 -14.56 -14.87 16.27
N ALA A 163 -13.73 -13.83 16.38
CA ALA A 163 -12.58 -13.84 17.27
C ALA A 163 -13.01 -13.90 18.74
N ILE A 164 -14.10 -13.23 19.11
CA ILE A 164 -14.66 -13.28 20.47
C ILE A 164 -15.24 -14.68 20.77
N MET A 165 -15.93 -15.30 19.80
CA MET A 165 -16.60 -16.60 19.98
C MET A 165 -15.65 -17.80 19.90
N LEU A 166 -14.77 -17.82 18.88
CA LEU A 166 -13.94 -18.98 18.52
C LEU A 166 -12.48 -18.84 18.97
N ARG A 167 -11.99 -17.60 19.15
CA ARG A 167 -10.57 -17.28 19.47
C ARG A 167 -9.57 -18.04 18.58
N SER A 168 -9.84 -18.07 17.28
CA SER A 168 -9.07 -18.82 16.30
C SER A 168 -8.83 -17.99 15.05
N TYR A 169 -7.74 -18.28 14.33
CA TYR A 169 -7.43 -17.75 13.00
C TYR A 169 -8.62 -17.77 12.02
N TRP A 170 -9.60 -18.67 12.21
CA TRP A 170 -10.84 -18.72 11.43
C TRP A 170 -11.61 -17.40 11.43
N ALA A 171 -11.47 -16.59 12.47
CA ALA A 171 -12.03 -15.25 12.54
C ALA A 171 -11.61 -14.38 11.34
N ILE A 172 -10.32 -14.36 11.03
CA ILE A 172 -9.79 -13.54 9.92
C ILE A 172 -10.18 -14.15 8.57
N ILE A 173 -10.05 -15.48 8.44
CA ILE A 173 -10.30 -16.18 7.18
C ILE A 173 -11.78 -16.09 6.78
N ALA A 174 -12.69 -16.41 7.70
CA ALA A 174 -14.13 -16.33 7.45
C ALA A 174 -14.60 -14.88 7.33
N GLY A 175 -14.03 -13.95 8.12
CA GLY A 175 -14.28 -12.51 7.95
C GLY A 175 -13.97 -12.02 6.54
N ASN A 176 -12.79 -12.36 6.01
CA ASN A 176 -12.42 -12.01 4.64
C ASN A 176 -13.34 -12.67 3.60
N ALA A 177 -13.71 -13.93 3.78
CA ALA A 177 -14.60 -14.65 2.87
C ALA A 177 -16.01 -14.01 2.82
N ILE A 178 -16.60 -13.73 3.99
CA ILE A 178 -17.92 -13.09 4.09
C ILE A 178 -17.86 -11.65 3.58
N GLY A 179 -16.80 -10.91 3.90
CA GLY A 179 -16.58 -9.57 3.38
C GLY A 179 -16.49 -9.54 1.85
N ALA A 180 -15.78 -10.49 1.25
CA ALA A 180 -15.72 -10.64 -0.20
C ALA A 180 -17.08 -10.99 -0.79
N LEU A 181 -17.83 -11.92 -0.18
CA LEU A 181 -19.17 -12.31 -0.62
C LEU A 181 -20.14 -11.12 -0.61
N VAL A 182 -20.19 -10.36 0.50
CA VAL A 182 -21.07 -9.19 0.62
C VAL A 182 -20.68 -8.09 -0.37
N ALA A 183 -19.38 -7.82 -0.51
CA ALA A 183 -18.90 -6.82 -1.46
C ALA A 183 -19.28 -7.19 -2.90
N THR A 184 -19.08 -8.46 -3.29
CA THR A 184 -19.46 -8.96 -4.61
C THR A 184 -20.96 -8.88 -4.84
N ALA A 185 -21.79 -9.31 -3.88
CA ALA A 185 -23.25 -9.17 -3.96
C ALA A 185 -23.68 -7.70 -4.14
N LEU A 186 -23.10 -6.78 -3.37
CA LEU A 186 -23.39 -5.35 -3.48
C LEU A 186 -23.03 -4.77 -4.85
N THR A 187 -21.99 -5.26 -5.54
CA THR A 187 -21.70 -4.78 -6.90
C THR A 187 -22.82 -5.06 -7.90
N TYR A 188 -23.57 -6.16 -7.73
CA TYR A 188 -24.73 -6.48 -8.56
C TYR A 188 -26.00 -5.75 -8.12
N MET A 189 -26.15 -5.46 -6.82
CA MET A 189 -27.28 -4.69 -6.30
C MET A 189 -27.19 -3.21 -6.65
N LEU A 190 -25.99 -2.61 -6.52
CA LEU A 190 -25.76 -1.18 -6.78
C LEU A 190 -25.73 -0.85 -8.28
N VAL A 191 -25.26 -1.79 -9.09
CA VAL A 191 -25.22 -1.65 -10.56
C VAL A 191 -25.89 -2.87 -11.16
N PRO A 192 -27.23 -2.86 -11.33
CA PRO A 192 -27.95 -3.99 -11.90
C PRO A 192 -27.41 -4.32 -13.29
N TYR A 193 -26.75 -5.47 -13.41
CA TYR A 193 -26.24 -6.00 -14.67
C TYR A 193 -26.39 -7.52 -14.65
N ARG A 194 -26.92 -8.08 -15.74
CA ARG A 194 -27.08 -9.53 -15.90
C ARG A 194 -26.06 -10.01 -16.92
N PRO A 195 -24.92 -10.55 -16.46
CA PRO A 195 -23.85 -10.96 -17.36
C PRO A 195 -24.29 -12.14 -18.24
N ARG A 196 -23.82 -12.13 -19.48
CA ARG A 196 -23.95 -13.23 -20.43
C ARG A 196 -22.57 -13.76 -20.78
N PHE A 197 -22.51 -15.03 -21.17
CA PHE A 197 -21.28 -15.62 -21.66
C PHE A 197 -20.90 -15.02 -23.01
N SER A 198 -19.70 -14.47 -23.13
CA SER A 198 -19.15 -13.95 -24.37
C SER A 198 -17.64 -14.09 -24.37
N LEU A 199 -17.05 -14.42 -25.52
CA LEU A 199 -15.60 -14.48 -25.73
C LEU A 199 -15.17 -13.63 -26.93
N VAL A 200 -16.08 -12.81 -27.47
CA VAL A 200 -15.89 -12.06 -28.72
C VAL A 200 -14.66 -11.16 -28.66
N HIS A 201 -14.43 -10.51 -27.51
CA HIS A 201 -13.33 -9.55 -27.32
C HIS A 201 -12.14 -10.12 -26.53
N LEU A 202 -12.02 -11.46 -26.41
CA LEU A 202 -11.00 -12.08 -25.55
C LEU A 202 -9.57 -11.72 -25.99
N ARG A 203 -9.28 -11.81 -27.29
CA ARG A 203 -7.93 -11.53 -27.82
C ARG A 203 -7.54 -10.06 -27.63
N GLU A 204 -8.51 -9.16 -27.78
CA GLU A 204 -8.34 -7.73 -27.58
C GLU A 204 -7.94 -7.43 -26.13
N ILE A 205 -8.68 -7.98 -25.16
CA ILE A 205 -8.40 -7.81 -23.72
C ILE A 205 -7.08 -8.48 -23.32
N TRP A 206 -6.76 -9.65 -23.86
CA TRP A 206 -5.59 -10.44 -23.47
C TRP A 206 -4.26 -9.85 -24.00
N SER A 207 -4.27 -9.29 -25.22
CA SER A 207 -3.07 -8.72 -25.88
C SER A 207 -2.40 -7.59 -25.09
N PHE A 208 -3.12 -6.99 -24.14
CA PHE A 208 -2.67 -5.86 -23.34
C PHE A 208 -1.76 -6.25 -22.14
N SER A 209 -1.60 -7.54 -21.82
CA SER A 209 -1.12 -7.96 -20.49
C SER A 209 0.35 -8.41 -20.37
N GLY A 210 1.10 -8.56 -21.46
CA GLY A 210 2.39 -9.29 -21.48
C GLY A 210 3.43 -8.89 -20.40
N TRP A 211 4.14 -7.77 -20.58
CA TRP A 211 5.27 -7.40 -19.68
C TRP A 211 4.83 -6.89 -18.30
N MET A 212 3.66 -6.26 -18.22
CA MET A 212 3.14 -5.76 -16.94
C MET A 212 2.72 -6.90 -16.02
N PHE A 213 2.17 -7.98 -16.58
CA PHE A 213 1.88 -9.21 -15.83
C PHE A 213 3.14 -9.78 -15.18
N PHE A 214 4.21 -9.98 -15.97
CA PHE A 214 5.46 -10.50 -15.42
C PHE A 214 6.06 -9.58 -14.36
N LYS A 215 6.01 -8.26 -14.57
CA LYS A 215 6.44 -7.27 -13.55
C LYS A 215 5.62 -7.42 -12.27
N GLN A 216 4.29 -7.52 -12.37
CA GLN A 216 3.39 -7.64 -11.22
C GLN A 216 3.60 -8.96 -10.47
N LEU A 217 3.87 -10.04 -11.19
CA LEU A 217 4.17 -11.34 -10.61
C LEU A 217 5.47 -11.30 -9.80
N CYS A 218 6.56 -10.80 -10.41
CA CYS A 218 7.84 -10.64 -9.71
C CYS A 218 7.72 -9.69 -8.52
N GLU A 219 7.00 -8.58 -8.66
CA GLU A 219 6.74 -7.64 -7.55
C GLU A 219 5.99 -8.34 -6.42
N THR A 220 4.93 -9.09 -6.71
CA THR A 220 4.16 -9.77 -5.67
C THR A 220 4.96 -10.86 -4.98
N LEU A 221 5.78 -11.59 -5.74
CA LEU A 221 6.77 -12.51 -5.17
C LEU A 221 7.74 -11.75 -4.27
N ASN A 222 8.32 -10.63 -4.70
CA ASN A 222 9.20 -9.82 -3.85
C ASN A 222 8.52 -9.39 -2.54
N TRP A 223 7.23 -9.05 -2.57
CA TRP A 223 6.48 -8.69 -1.37
C TRP A 223 6.15 -9.85 -0.45
N ARG A 224 5.99 -11.07 -0.98
CA ARG A 224 5.54 -12.24 -0.21
C ARG A 224 6.64 -13.26 0.09
N VAL A 225 7.76 -13.20 -0.61
CA VAL A 225 8.83 -14.20 -0.52
C VAL A 225 9.38 -14.31 0.90
N ASP A 226 9.46 -13.20 1.64
CA ASP A 226 9.94 -13.22 3.03
C ASP A 226 9.00 -14.04 3.92
N GLN A 227 7.68 -13.83 3.79
CA GLN A 227 6.68 -14.57 4.56
C GLN A 227 6.60 -16.05 4.15
N LEU A 228 6.82 -16.35 2.87
CA LEU A 228 6.87 -17.73 2.36
C LEU A 228 8.13 -18.48 2.86
N ILE A 229 9.31 -17.85 2.76
CA ILE A 229 10.58 -18.41 3.26
C ILE A 229 10.49 -18.61 4.76
N MET A 230 10.11 -17.56 5.50
CA MET A 230 10.00 -17.62 6.96
C MET A 230 8.96 -18.65 7.39
N GLY A 231 7.84 -18.78 6.67
CA GLY A 231 6.85 -19.80 7.01
C GLY A 231 7.33 -21.24 6.88
N ALA A 232 8.31 -21.50 6.01
CA ALA A 232 8.94 -22.82 5.90
C ALA A 232 10.08 -23.03 6.92
N LEU A 233 10.73 -21.96 7.38
CA LEU A 233 11.94 -22.04 8.21
C LEU A 233 11.70 -21.84 9.71
N VAL A 234 10.65 -21.12 10.12
CA VAL A 234 10.42 -20.77 11.53
C VAL A 234 9.07 -21.27 12.05
N PRO A 235 8.93 -21.47 13.37
CA PRO A 235 7.64 -21.79 13.98
C PRO A 235 6.57 -20.73 13.69
N ARG A 236 5.31 -21.17 13.64
CA ARG A 236 4.15 -20.33 13.30
C ARG A 236 4.03 -19.05 14.14
N ALA A 237 4.27 -19.14 15.45
CA ALA A 237 4.24 -17.98 16.34
C ALA A 237 5.28 -16.92 15.98
N GLN A 238 6.50 -17.35 15.61
CA GLN A 238 7.57 -16.46 15.18
C GLN A 238 7.25 -15.80 13.83
N LEU A 239 6.68 -16.55 12.88
CA LEU A 239 6.19 -15.99 11.63
C LEU A 239 5.08 -14.96 11.87
N GLY A 240 4.16 -15.22 12.80
CA GLY A 240 3.10 -14.27 13.12
C GLY A 240 3.62 -12.99 13.75
N ILE A 241 4.63 -13.07 14.62
CA ILE A 241 5.36 -11.90 15.14
C ILE A 241 5.95 -11.09 13.98
N TYR A 242 6.64 -11.76 13.05
CA TYR A 242 7.23 -11.11 11.87
C TYR A 242 6.17 -10.48 10.95
N ALA A 243 5.10 -11.21 10.65
CA ALA A 243 4.02 -10.75 9.78
C ALA A 243 3.23 -9.59 10.38
N MET A 244 3.02 -9.60 11.71
CA MET A 244 2.40 -8.49 12.43
C MET A 244 3.30 -7.25 12.39
N ALA A 245 4.60 -7.42 12.63
CA ALA A 245 5.57 -6.34 12.55
C ALA A 245 5.60 -5.69 11.17
N ASP A 246 5.66 -6.51 10.12
CA ASP A 246 5.63 -6.07 8.72
C ASP A 246 4.32 -5.36 8.37
N SER A 247 3.18 -5.90 8.84
CA SER A 247 1.85 -5.31 8.64
C SER A 247 1.72 -3.96 9.34
N LEU A 248 2.25 -3.79 10.55
CA LEU A 248 2.26 -2.52 11.26
C LEU A 248 3.18 -1.50 10.57
N ALA A 249 4.37 -1.93 10.14
CA ALA A 249 5.38 -1.08 9.52
C ALA A 249 4.99 -0.58 8.12
N VAL A 250 4.20 -1.33 7.37
CA VAL A 250 3.83 -0.94 5.99
C VAL A 250 2.73 0.12 5.93
N VAL A 251 1.87 0.23 6.95
CA VAL A 251 0.68 1.12 6.92
C VAL A 251 1.05 2.58 6.62
N PRO A 252 1.98 3.23 7.35
CA PRO A 252 2.26 4.65 7.13
C PRO A 252 2.82 4.91 5.73
N SER A 253 3.71 4.02 5.28
CA SER A 253 4.40 4.14 3.98
C SER A 253 3.45 3.91 2.81
N ARG A 254 2.60 2.88 2.86
CA ARG A 254 1.73 2.54 1.72
C ARG A 254 0.60 3.53 1.54
N GLU A 255 -0.02 3.97 2.64
CA GLU A 255 -1.25 4.76 2.56
C GLU A 255 -1.01 6.21 2.21
N MET A 256 0.16 6.76 2.54
CA MET A 256 0.52 8.13 2.14
C MET A 256 1.00 8.22 0.69
N VAL A 257 1.64 7.16 0.16
CA VAL A 257 2.23 7.18 -1.18
C VAL A 257 1.19 7.16 -2.29
N GLN A 258 0.10 6.40 -2.12
CA GLN A 258 -0.88 6.17 -3.20
C GLN A 258 -1.59 7.45 -3.69
N PRO A 259 -2.17 8.31 -2.81
CA PRO A 259 -2.79 9.55 -3.24
C PRO A 259 -1.81 10.48 -3.97
N ILE A 260 -0.58 10.53 -3.48
CA ILE A 260 0.48 11.37 -4.06
C ILE A 260 0.86 10.84 -5.46
N ARG A 261 0.99 9.51 -5.63
CA ARG A 261 1.20 8.91 -6.97
C ARG A 261 0.06 9.25 -7.95
N MET A 262 -1.19 9.23 -7.49
CA MET A 262 -2.35 9.57 -8.33
C MET A 262 -2.37 11.04 -8.75
N ALA A 263 -1.91 11.95 -7.88
CA ALA A 263 -1.81 13.37 -8.19
C ALA A 263 -0.64 13.69 -9.14
N LEU A 264 0.50 13.00 -8.98
CA LEU A 264 1.72 13.30 -9.72
C LEU A 264 1.77 12.68 -11.12
N PHE A 265 1.18 11.49 -11.30
CA PHE A 265 1.30 10.73 -12.55
C PHE A 265 0.71 11.43 -13.80
N PRO A 266 -0.48 12.07 -13.74
CA PRO A 266 -1.04 12.78 -14.90
C PRO A 266 -0.19 13.98 -15.33
N GLY A 267 0.46 14.66 -14.38
CA GLY A 267 1.37 15.78 -14.66
C GLY A 267 2.62 15.33 -15.41
N LEU A 268 3.17 14.15 -15.08
CA LEU A 268 4.33 13.58 -15.76
C LEU A 268 4.01 13.08 -17.17
N ALA A 269 2.84 12.47 -17.37
CA ALA A 269 2.42 11.95 -18.67
C ALA A 269 2.19 13.05 -19.73
N ASN A 270 1.88 14.28 -19.30
CA ASN A 270 1.67 15.42 -20.18
C ASN A 270 2.97 16.12 -20.61
N LEU A 271 4.13 15.73 -20.06
CA LEU A 271 5.45 16.32 -20.36
C LEU A 271 6.20 15.60 -21.49
N ASN A 272 5.48 14.87 -22.34
CA ASN A 272 6.07 14.16 -23.48
C ASN A 272 6.84 15.13 -24.39
N GLY A 273 8.13 14.85 -24.62
CA GLY A 273 9.00 15.60 -25.54
C GLY A 273 10.03 16.53 -24.89
N ASP A 274 9.92 16.84 -23.59
CA ASP A 274 10.91 17.66 -22.87
C ASP A 274 11.53 16.88 -21.69
N LEU A 275 12.67 16.24 -21.96
CA LEU A 275 13.39 15.41 -20.98
C LEU A 275 13.80 16.21 -19.74
N ASN A 276 14.14 17.49 -19.89
CA ASN A 276 14.60 18.34 -18.79
C ASN A 276 13.44 18.69 -17.84
N ARG A 277 12.26 19.00 -18.39
CA ARG A 277 11.06 19.21 -17.58
C ARG A 277 10.61 17.93 -16.88
N LEU A 278 10.61 16.79 -17.59
CA LEU A 278 10.27 15.49 -17.01
C LEU A 278 11.21 15.12 -15.86
N ARG A 279 12.52 15.33 -16.05
CA ARG A 279 13.57 15.16 -15.05
C ARG A 279 13.28 15.96 -13.78
N ASN A 280 13.04 17.26 -13.92
CA ASN A 280 12.83 18.15 -12.78
C ASN A 280 11.51 17.82 -12.06
N ALA A 281 10.47 17.47 -12.81
CA ALA A 281 9.19 17.04 -12.24
C ALA A 281 9.34 15.72 -11.45
N CYS A 282 10.11 14.75 -11.96
CA CYS A 282 10.37 13.49 -11.27
C CYS A 282 11.15 13.70 -9.95
N LEU A 283 12.24 14.48 -9.98
CA LEU A 283 13.02 14.79 -8.78
C LEU A 283 12.19 15.51 -7.71
N ARG A 284 11.35 16.46 -8.14
CA ARG A 284 10.43 17.16 -7.24
C ARG A 284 9.39 16.20 -6.65
N ALA A 285 8.75 15.38 -7.48
CA ALA A 285 7.80 14.35 -7.06
C ALA A 285 8.40 13.41 -5.99
N GLN A 286 9.59 12.87 -6.26
CA GLN A 286 10.28 11.92 -5.40
C GLN A 286 10.74 12.56 -4.09
N SER A 287 11.30 13.78 -4.13
CA SER A 287 11.71 14.51 -2.92
C SER A 287 10.52 14.92 -2.07
N THR A 288 9.40 15.34 -2.66
CA THR A 288 8.15 15.62 -1.94
C THR A 288 7.59 14.36 -1.28
N LEU A 289 7.57 13.23 -2.00
CA LEU A 289 7.16 11.95 -1.45
C LEU A 289 8.02 11.57 -0.23
N ALA A 290 9.34 11.52 -0.41
CA ALA A 290 10.26 11.17 0.66
C ALA A 290 10.13 12.12 1.87
N MET A 291 9.99 13.43 1.64
CA MET A 291 9.86 14.42 2.72
C MET A 291 8.58 14.25 3.55
N ILE A 292 7.50 13.71 2.97
CA ILE A 292 6.24 13.47 3.68
C ILE A 292 6.24 12.10 4.35
N THR A 293 6.73 11.06 3.66
CA THR A 293 6.52 9.68 4.08
C THR A 293 7.69 9.10 4.88
N ALA A 294 8.93 9.53 4.62
CA ALA A 294 10.09 9.08 5.38
C ALA A 294 10.02 9.37 6.90
N PRO A 295 9.57 10.56 7.37
CA PRO A 295 9.46 10.79 8.81
C PRO A 295 8.46 9.87 9.50
N LEU A 296 7.44 9.37 8.79
CA LEU A 296 6.50 8.41 9.35
C LEU A 296 7.12 7.03 9.56
N GLY A 297 7.94 6.57 8.60
CA GLY A 297 8.65 5.30 8.72
C GLY A 297 9.74 5.35 9.79
N ILE A 298 10.63 6.35 9.73
CA ILE A 298 11.68 6.50 10.75
C ILE A 298 11.09 6.84 12.12
N GLY A 299 10.04 7.67 12.19
CA GLY A 299 9.32 7.97 13.41
C GLY A 299 8.76 6.70 14.05
N LEU A 300 8.07 5.85 13.28
CA LEU A 300 7.58 4.55 13.75
C LEU A 300 8.71 3.63 14.24
N ALA A 301 9.87 3.63 13.58
CA ALA A 301 11.02 2.85 14.03
C ALA A 301 11.54 3.36 15.39
N LEU A 302 11.63 4.68 15.58
CA LEU A 302 12.11 5.29 16.82
C LEU A 302 11.17 5.02 18.00
N VAL A 303 9.85 5.05 17.76
CA VAL A 303 8.82 4.82 18.80
C VAL A 303 8.24 3.40 18.79
N ALA A 304 8.92 2.45 18.14
CA ALA A 304 8.38 1.11 17.88
C ALA A 304 7.98 0.37 19.17
N GLU A 305 8.78 0.48 20.23
CA GLU A 305 8.49 -0.19 21.51
C GLU A 305 7.21 0.32 22.17
N PRO A 306 7.06 1.63 22.49
CA PRO A 306 5.81 2.14 23.06
C PRO A 306 4.63 1.99 22.08
N ALA A 307 4.85 2.13 20.76
CA ALA A 307 3.80 1.91 19.77
C ALA A 307 3.26 0.48 19.80
N VAL A 308 4.13 -0.54 19.84
CA VAL A 308 3.71 -1.95 19.91
C VAL A 308 3.02 -2.24 21.24
N LYS A 309 3.54 -1.75 22.36
CA LYS A 309 2.92 -1.94 23.69
C LYS A 309 1.53 -1.34 23.78
N VAL A 310 1.32 -0.15 23.22
CA VAL A 310 0.01 0.54 23.23
C VAL A 310 -0.95 -0.05 22.22
N ALA A 311 -0.48 -0.33 21.00
CA ALA A 311 -1.36 -0.71 19.89
C ALA A 311 -1.63 -2.21 19.80
N LEU A 312 -0.70 -3.06 20.20
CA LEU A 312 -0.82 -4.53 20.05
C LEU A 312 -0.85 -5.24 21.41
N GLY A 313 -0.19 -4.68 22.43
CA GLY A 313 -0.12 -5.24 23.77
C GLY A 313 1.17 -6.04 24.03
N PRO A 314 1.34 -6.57 25.27
CA PRO A 314 2.60 -7.14 25.74
C PRO A 314 3.03 -8.43 25.02
N GLN A 315 2.07 -9.20 24.50
CA GLN A 315 2.36 -10.44 23.76
C GLN A 315 3.10 -10.21 22.42
N TRP A 316 3.16 -8.97 21.96
CA TRP A 316 3.81 -8.58 20.70
C TRP A 316 5.15 -7.88 20.90
N ILE A 317 5.69 -7.80 22.12
CA ILE A 317 6.98 -7.11 22.37
C ILE A 317 8.11 -7.69 21.49
N ALA A 318 8.09 -9.00 21.23
CA ALA A 318 9.05 -9.64 20.32
C ALA A 318 8.97 -9.13 18.86
N ALA A 319 7.89 -8.43 18.49
CA ALA A 319 7.72 -7.81 17.17
C ALA A 319 8.53 -6.50 17.02
N VAL A 320 8.92 -5.86 18.13
CA VAL A 320 9.56 -4.53 18.13
C VAL A 320 10.80 -4.46 17.21
N PRO A 321 11.77 -5.38 17.27
CA PRO A 321 12.95 -5.31 16.38
C PRO A 321 12.56 -5.43 14.91
N PHE A 322 11.55 -6.24 14.59
CA PHE A 322 11.07 -6.41 13.23
C PHE A 322 10.28 -5.19 12.74
N VAL A 323 9.56 -4.49 13.62
CA VAL A 323 8.90 -3.21 13.28
C VAL A 323 9.96 -2.17 12.94
N GLN A 324 11.02 -2.07 13.75
CA GLN A 324 12.12 -1.15 13.52
C GLN A 324 12.81 -1.39 12.17
N ILE A 325 13.21 -2.63 11.91
CA ILE A 325 13.90 -3.00 10.66
C ILE A 325 12.97 -2.80 9.46
N SER A 326 11.70 -3.22 9.55
CA SER A 326 10.75 -3.11 8.44
C SER A 326 10.37 -1.65 8.15
N ALA A 327 10.24 -0.81 9.17
CA ALA A 327 9.93 0.60 8.99
C ALA A 327 11.09 1.35 8.31
N VAL A 328 12.35 1.02 8.65
CA VAL A 328 13.53 1.53 7.93
C VAL A 328 13.55 1.01 6.49
N PHE A 329 13.29 -0.28 6.27
CA PHE A 329 13.17 -0.87 4.93
C PHE A 329 12.16 -0.10 4.05
N TYR A 330 10.95 0.15 4.56
CA TYR A 330 9.94 0.89 3.81
C TYR A 330 10.36 2.32 3.53
N THR A 331 11.08 2.96 4.46
CA THR A 331 11.64 4.30 4.27
C THR A 331 12.65 4.32 3.11
N ILE A 332 13.55 3.35 3.04
CA ILE A 332 14.57 3.25 1.98
C ILE A 332 13.89 3.12 0.60
N SER A 333 12.85 2.29 0.50
CA SER A 333 12.12 2.08 -0.76
C SER A 333 11.48 3.37 -1.33
N LEU A 334 11.18 4.35 -0.47
CA LEU A 334 10.55 5.61 -0.89
C LEU A 334 11.48 6.47 -1.74
N PHE A 335 12.78 6.40 -1.45
CA PHE A 335 13.80 7.16 -2.18
C PHE A 335 14.00 6.68 -3.62
N SER A 336 13.35 5.62 -4.06
CA SER A 336 13.52 5.08 -5.42
C SER A 336 12.22 5.10 -6.25
N THR A 337 11.10 5.48 -5.64
CA THR A 337 9.74 5.46 -6.24
C THR A 337 9.52 6.29 -7.52
N GLY A 338 10.47 7.13 -7.93
CA GLY A 338 10.42 7.94 -9.15
C GLY A 338 10.64 7.16 -10.46
N LEU A 339 11.26 5.97 -10.41
CA LEU A 339 11.63 5.24 -11.61
C LEU A 339 10.42 4.73 -12.41
N GLN A 340 9.42 4.17 -11.73
CA GLN A 340 8.26 3.56 -12.37
C GLN A 340 7.49 4.55 -13.27
N PRO A 341 7.10 5.75 -12.80
CA PRO A 341 6.47 6.75 -13.66
C PRO A 341 7.28 7.13 -14.88
N VAL A 342 8.59 7.34 -14.73
CA VAL A 342 9.49 7.72 -15.83
C VAL A 342 9.61 6.61 -16.86
N ALA A 343 9.84 5.37 -16.41
CA ALA A 343 9.95 4.22 -17.30
C ALA A 343 8.63 3.97 -18.06
N MET A 344 7.48 4.20 -17.42
CA MET A 344 6.17 4.11 -18.08
C MET A 344 5.96 5.23 -19.11
N ALA A 345 6.31 6.49 -18.79
CA ALA A 345 6.21 7.62 -19.71
C ALA A 345 7.10 7.44 -20.95
N LEU A 346 8.29 6.87 -20.77
CA LEU A 346 9.23 6.57 -21.88
C LEU A 346 8.92 5.25 -22.61
N GLY A 347 7.87 4.52 -22.23
CA GLY A 347 7.52 3.22 -22.82
C GLY A 347 8.52 2.08 -22.53
N ARG A 348 9.44 2.26 -21.57
CA ARG A 348 10.51 1.31 -21.21
C ARG A 348 10.10 0.31 -20.12
N THR A 349 8.90 -0.26 -20.23
CA THR A 349 8.31 -1.15 -19.21
C THR A 349 9.10 -2.45 -18.97
N LYS A 350 9.84 -2.93 -19.98
CA LYS A 350 10.74 -4.10 -19.85
C LYS A 350 11.78 -3.91 -18.74
N ILE A 351 12.27 -2.69 -18.53
CA ILE A 351 13.28 -2.40 -17.49
C ILE A 351 12.69 -2.64 -16.09
N LEU A 352 11.41 -2.30 -15.87
CA LEU A 352 10.73 -2.51 -14.60
C LEU A 352 10.55 -4.00 -14.29
N PHE A 353 10.31 -4.83 -15.31
CA PHE A 353 10.28 -6.28 -15.12
C PHE A 353 11.67 -6.83 -14.76
N VAL A 354 12.70 -6.47 -15.52
CA VAL A 354 14.08 -6.94 -15.28
C VAL A 354 14.55 -6.56 -13.88
N GLN A 355 14.24 -5.34 -13.44
CA GLN A 355 14.49 -4.88 -12.08
C GLN A 355 13.82 -5.80 -11.05
N GLN A 356 12.51 -6.01 -11.13
CA GLN A 356 11.78 -6.84 -10.16
C GLN A 356 12.29 -8.30 -10.15
N ALA A 357 12.65 -8.84 -11.30
CA ALA A 357 13.25 -10.17 -11.41
C ALA A 357 14.65 -10.21 -10.74
N LEU A 358 15.49 -9.20 -10.97
CA LEU A 358 16.81 -9.10 -10.34
C LEU A 358 16.70 -9.00 -8.82
N VAL A 359 15.79 -8.15 -8.31
CA VAL A 359 15.52 -8.04 -6.88
C VAL A 359 15.11 -9.39 -6.31
N LEU A 360 14.22 -10.13 -6.98
CA LEU A 360 13.79 -11.45 -6.51
C LEU A 360 14.94 -12.46 -6.43
N VAL A 361 15.78 -12.51 -7.47
CA VAL A 361 16.95 -13.40 -7.52
C VAL A 361 17.98 -13.05 -6.45
N LEU A 362 18.15 -11.77 -6.11
CA LEU A 362 19.08 -11.34 -5.05
C LEU A 362 18.47 -11.50 -3.65
N LYS A 363 17.16 -11.29 -3.51
CA LYS A 363 16.47 -11.27 -2.23
C LYS A 363 16.46 -12.63 -1.57
N VAL A 364 16.12 -13.69 -2.32
CA VAL A 364 16.08 -15.07 -1.79
C VAL A 364 17.40 -15.48 -1.11
N PRO A 365 18.57 -15.44 -1.78
CA PRO A 365 19.82 -15.84 -1.14
C PRO A 365 20.22 -14.90 -0.01
N LEU A 366 20.00 -13.58 -0.12
CA LEU A 366 20.34 -12.64 0.97
C LEU A 366 19.52 -12.90 2.23
N VAL A 367 18.22 -13.19 2.09
CA VAL A 367 17.34 -13.52 3.21
C VAL A 367 17.72 -14.88 3.81
N VAL A 368 18.00 -15.89 2.98
CA VAL A 368 18.42 -17.22 3.47
C VAL A 368 19.79 -17.18 4.15
N ILE A 369 20.78 -16.53 3.56
CA ILE A 369 22.11 -16.36 4.17
C ILE A 369 22.00 -15.55 5.46
N GLY A 370 21.22 -14.45 5.43
CA GLY A 370 20.93 -13.67 6.63
C GLY A 370 20.30 -14.52 7.73
N PHE A 371 19.34 -15.37 7.38
CA PHE A 371 18.72 -16.31 8.31
C PHE A 371 19.73 -17.27 8.94
N LEU A 372 20.61 -17.85 8.13
CA LEU A 372 21.64 -18.79 8.62
C LEU A 372 22.67 -18.12 9.54
N LEU A 373 22.97 -16.84 9.34
CA LEU A 373 23.96 -16.10 10.13
C LEU A 373 23.41 -15.50 11.44
N GLY A 374 22.15 -15.07 11.44
CA GLY A 374 21.58 -14.27 12.54
C GLY A 374 20.12 -14.58 12.85
N GLY A 375 19.61 -15.74 12.42
CA GLY A 375 18.22 -16.14 12.58
C GLY A 375 17.26 -15.14 11.93
N MET A 376 16.10 -14.93 12.55
CA MET A 376 15.08 -14.03 12.01
C MET A 376 15.55 -12.58 11.83
N ILE A 377 16.37 -12.07 12.75
CA ILE A 377 16.92 -10.71 12.65
C ILE A 377 17.84 -10.62 11.44
N GLY A 378 18.72 -11.61 11.25
CA GLY A 378 19.58 -11.69 10.08
C GLY A 378 18.79 -11.78 8.76
N ALA A 379 17.67 -12.52 8.73
CA ALA A 379 16.77 -12.57 7.58
C ALA A 379 16.17 -11.19 7.26
N ALA A 380 15.71 -10.46 8.29
CA ALA A 380 15.17 -9.11 8.15
C ALA A 380 16.26 -8.11 7.68
N LEU A 381 17.49 -8.23 8.17
CA LEU A 381 18.63 -7.44 7.69
C LEU A 381 19.00 -7.78 6.25
N GLY A 382 18.95 -9.05 5.86
CA GLY A 382 19.15 -9.49 4.47
C GLY A 382 18.16 -8.82 3.50
N ARG A 383 16.90 -8.67 3.93
CA ARG A 383 15.88 -7.89 3.22
C ARG A 383 16.28 -6.41 3.08
N CYS A 384 16.77 -5.76 4.15
CA CYS A 384 17.24 -4.37 4.08
C CYS A 384 18.43 -4.19 3.13
N VAL A 385 19.39 -5.12 3.13
CA VAL A 385 20.53 -5.10 2.22
C VAL A 385 20.05 -5.21 0.76
N CYS A 386 19.11 -6.12 0.49
CA CYS A 386 18.53 -6.25 -0.84
C CYS A 386 17.83 -4.96 -1.29
N GLU A 387 17.08 -4.31 -0.41
CA GLU A 387 16.40 -3.05 -0.72
C GLU A 387 17.39 -1.92 -1.00
N PHE A 388 18.48 -1.85 -0.22
CA PHE A 388 19.53 -0.87 -0.47
C PHE A 388 20.19 -1.08 -1.84
N ILE A 389 20.48 -2.33 -2.21
CA ILE A 389 21.00 -2.68 -3.55
C ILE A 389 19.98 -2.27 -4.64
N SER A 390 18.69 -2.54 -4.40
CA SER A 390 17.60 -2.18 -5.31
C SER A 390 17.49 -0.68 -5.51
N MET A 391 17.56 0.10 -4.43
CA MET A 391 17.59 1.56 -4.46
C MET A 391 18.77 2.07 -5.29
N VAL A 392 19.99 1.55 -5.07
CA VAL A 392 21.17 1.95 -5.86
C VAL A 392 20.98 1.64 -7.34
N PHE A 393 20.46 0.45 -7.68
CA PHE A 393 20.15 0.08 -9.05
C PHE A 393 19.12 1.04 -9.68
N GLU A 394 18.08 1.40 -8.94
CA GLU A 394 17.05 2.35 -9.40
C GLU A 394 17.61 3.74 -9.67
N LEU A 395 18.51 4.25 -8.82
CA LEU A 395 19.19 5.54 -9.04
C LEU A 395 20.05 5.51 -10.32
N ILE A 396 20.71 4.38 -10.60
CA ILE A 396 21.51 4.17 -11.82
C ILE A 396 20.61 4.12 -13.05
N VAL A 397 19.52 3.35 -13.01
CA VAL A 397 18.57 3.27 -14.12
C VAL A 397 17.90 4.62 -14.36
N ALA A 398 17.51 5.34 -13.30
CA ALA A 398 16.98 6.70 -13.40
C ALA A 398 17.99 7.63 -14.10
N ARG A 399 19.28 7.54 -13.76
CA ARG A 399 20.35 8.26 -14.47
C ARG A 399 20.40 7.89 -15.95
N MET A 400 20.34 6.61 -16.29
CA MET A 400 20.37 6.15 -17.69
C MET A 400 19.17 6.66 -18.49
N LEU A 401 17.99 6.77 -17.88
CA LEU A 401 16.76 7.19 -18.55
C LEU A 401 16.60 8.71 -18.64
N THR A 402 17.12 9.47 -17.68
CA THR A 402 16.85 10.91 -17.54
C THR A 402 18.10 11.80 -17.61
N GLY A 403 19.30 11.21 -17.57
CA GLY A 403 20.57 11.94 -17.49
C GLY A 403 20.85 12.58 -16.13
N VAL A 404 20.00 12.37 -15.11
CA VAL A 404 20.25 12.90 -13.75
C VAL A 404 21.39 12.15 -13.09
N THR A 405 22.41 12.86 -12.63
CA THR A 405 23.49 12.24 -11.85
C THR A 405 22.96 11.70 -10.51
N VAL A 406 23.53 10.59 -10.03
CA VAL A 406 23.18 10.03 -8.72
C VAL A 406 23.38 11.06 -7.61
N ALA A 407 24.42 11.90 -7.72
CA ALA A 407 24.67 13.01 -6.80
C ALA A 407 23.51 14.03 -6.76
N ALA A 408 22.92 14.39 -7.91
CA ALA A 408 21.78 15.30 -7.93
C ALA A 408 20.51 14.67 -7.33
N GLN A 409 20.33 13.36 -7.50
CA GLN A 409 19.24 12.62 -6.86
C GLN A 409 19.43 12.60 -5.33
N ALA A 410 20.62 12.28 -4.84
CA ALA A 410 20.94 12.30 -3.41
C ALA A 410 20.82 13.72 -2.80
N ALA A 411 21.31 14.73 -3.52
CA ALA A 411 21.21 16.13 -3.12
C ALA A 411 19.74 16.57 -2.94
N SER A 412 18.83 16.09 -3.80
CA SER A 412 17.40 16.41 -3.70
C SER A 412 16.74 15.93 -2.40
N HIS A 413 17.36 14.96 -1.72
CA HIS A 413 16.88 14.40 -0.45
C HIS A 413 17.61 14.94 0.78
N THR A 414 18.61 15.80 0.61
CA THR A 414 19.48 16.23 1.72
C THR A 414 18.70 16.92 2.84
N VAL A 415 17.75 17.81 2.50
CA VAL A 415 16.89 18.48 3.49
C VAL A 415 16.07 17.47 4.29
N THR A 416 15.52 16.45 3.62
CA THR A 416 14.78 15.36 4.27
C THR A 416 15.70 14.56 5.19
N LEU A 417 16.90 14.18 4.74
CA LEU A 417 17.85 13.41 5.54
C LEU A 417 18.32 14.17 6.79
N VAL A 418 18.58 15.48 6.67
CA VAL A 418 18.91 16.34 7.82
C VAL A 418 17.74 16.40 8.79
N GLY A 419 16.50 16.56 8.28
CA GLY A 419 15.30 16.50 9.10
C GLY A 419 15.14 15.18 9.85
N LEU A 420 15.37 14.05 9.18
CA LEU A 420 15.29 12.70 9.79
C LEU A 420 16.37 12.50 10.86
N ALA A 421 17.59 12.98 10.63
CA ALA A 421 18.68 12.92 11.60
C ALA A 421 18.35 13.77 12.84
N ALA A 422 17.86 15.00 12.64
CA ALA A 422 17.43 15.86 13.74
C ALA A 422 16.27 15.22 14.53
N MET A 423 15.28 14.64 13.84
CA MET A 423 14.18 13.91 14.46
C MET A 423 14.68 12.76 15.33
N ALA A 424 15.58 11.91 14.80
CA ALA A 424 16.14 10.78 15.54
C ALA A 424 16.90 11.21 16.80
N VAL A 425 17.72 12.26 16.69
CA VAL A 425 18.44 12.84 17.84
C VAL A 425 17.45 13.42 18.86
N GLY A 426 16.46 14.19 18.41
CA GLY A 426 15.44 14.79 19.28
C GLY A 426 14.64 13.75 20.05
N THR A 427 14.15 12.70 19.37
CA THR A 427 13.43 11.60 20.02
C THR A 427 14.30 10.81 20.98
N TYR A 428 15.59 10.61 20.66
CA TYR A 428 16.51 9.90 21.54
C TYR A 428 16.70 10.62 22.88
N PHE A 429 16.90 11.94 22.85
CA PHE A 429 17.01 12.73 24.08
C PHE A 429 15.71 12.75 24.90
N VAL A 430 14.56 12.88 24.24
CA VAL A 430 13.24 12.83 24.89
C VAL A 430 13.01 11.47 25.53
N HIS A 431 13.32 10.38 24.83
CA HIS A 431 13.21 9.03 25.35
C HIS A 431 14.09 8.84 26.61
N GLY A 432 15.34 9.30 26.56
CA GLY A 432 16.26 9.27 27.70
C GLY A 432 15.78 10.11 28.90
N ALA A 433 15.06 11.21 28.67
CA ALA A 433 14.49 12.05 29.71
C ALA A 433 13.19 11.49 30.32
N LEU A 434 12.39 10.76 29.53
CA LEU A 434 11.11 10.18 29.95
C LEU A 434 11.27 8.81 30.62
N SER A 435 12.28 8.03 30.25
CA SER A 435 12.49 6.68 30.81
C SER A 435 12.63 6.63 32.34
N PRO A 436 13.27 7.59 33.03
CA PRO A 436 13.36 7.58 34.49
C PRO A 436 12.02 7.93 35.18
N LEU A 437 11.11 8.59 34.46
CA LEU A 437 9.84 9.09 35.00
C LEU A 437 8.73 8.02 35.03
N GLN A 438 8.99 6.81 34.50
CA GLN A 438 8.01 5.71 34.41
C GLN A 438 6.65 6.16 33.85
N ALA A 439 6.65 7.06 32.87
CA ALA A 439 5.44 7.53 32.23
C ALA A 439 4.66 6.37 31.58
N SER A 440 3.33 6.49 31.53
CA SER A 440 2.50 5.53 30.79
C SER A 440 2.94 5.47 29.31
N ASN A 441 2.96 4.27 28.72
CA ASN A 441 3.38 4.08 27.31
C ASN A 441 2.62 5.00 26.34
N LEU A 442 1.36 5.33 26.63
CA LEU A 442 0.56 6.24 25.81
C LEU A 442 1.08 7.68 25.86
N VAL A 443 1.44 8.15 27.07
CA VAL A 443 2.00 9.50 27.28
C VAL A 443 3.39 9.59 26.65
N GLN A 444 4.22 8.56 26.85
CA GLN A 444 5.52 8.47 26.22
C GLN A 444 5.42 8.52 24.69
N LEU A 445 4.55 7.69 24.10
CA LEU A 445 4.30 7.68 22.66
C LEU A 445 3.83 9.05 22.16
N ALA A 446 2.88 9.69 22.83
CA ALA A 446 2.36 11.00 22.43
C ALA A 446 3.44 12.09 22.45
N ILE A 447 4.27 12.13 23.49
CA ILE A 447 5.36 13.10 23.61
C ILE A 447 6.45 12.84 22.57
N GLU A 448 6.87 11.59 22.37
CA GLU A 448 7.89 11.22 21.38
C GLU A 448 7.43 11.54 19.95
N VAL A 449 6.17 11.23 19.61
CA VAL A 449 5.59 11.55 18.29
C VAL A 449 5.48 13.06 18.07
N CYS A 450 4.95 13.80 19.05
CA CYS A 450 4.81 15.26 18.92
C CYS A 450 6.17 15.94 18.82
N THR A 451 7.14 15.52 19.64
CA THR A 451 8.48 16.10 19.63
C THR A 451 9.24 15.75 18.36
N GLY A 452 9.20 14.48 17.94
CA GLY A 452 9.81 14.04 16.68
C GLY A 452 9.25 14.80 15.48
N GLY A 453 7.92 14.93 15.39
CA GLY A 453 7.25 15.69 14.33
C GLY A 453 7.63 17.17 14.35
N ALA A 454 7.65 17.81 15.52
CA ALA A 454 8.03 19.21 15.66
C ALA A 454 9.50 19.45 15.27
N VAL A 455 10.43 18.62 15.79
CA VAL A 455 11.86 18.71 15.47
C VAL A 455 12.10 18.49 13.98
N TYR A 456 11.42 17.52 13.36
CA TYR A 456 11.51 17.30 11.92
C TYR A 456 11.10 18.54 11.11
N VAL A 457 9.92 19.11 11.40
CA VAL A 457 9.39 20.28 10.67
C VAL A 457 10.31 21.49 10.85
N VAL A 458 10.81 21.73 12.07
CA VAL A 458 11.74 22.83 12.37
C VAL A 458 13.07 22.62 11.65
N ALA A 459 13.64 21.42 11.67
CA ALA A 459 14.91 21.12 11.02
C ALA A 459 14.82 21.24 9.49
N VAL A 460 13.73 20.77 8.89
CA VAL A 460 13.45 20.94 7.45
C VAL A 460 13.28 22.41 7.09
N GLY A 461 12.51 23.16 7.88
CA GLY A 461 12.30 24.60 7.68
C GLY A 461 13.59 25.41 7.81
N ALA A 462 14.39 25.14 8.85
CA ALA A 462 15.68 25.77 9.08
C ALA A 462 16.67 25.47 7.96
N SER A 463 16.78 24.21 7.54
CA SER A 463 17.64 23.79 6.42
C SER A 463 17.24 24.48 5.12
N TRP A 464 15.94 24.60 4.84
CA TRP A 464 15.44 25.30 3.67
C TRP A 464 15.74 26.81 3.69
N LEU A 465 15.66 27.45 4.85
CA LEU A 465 16.03 28.86 5.02
C LEU A 465 17.54 29.07 4.83
N MET A 466 18.38 28.20 5.42
CA MET A 466 19.84 28.28 5.31
C MET A 466 20.32 28.07 3.87
N MET A 467 19.65 27.24 3.08
CA MET A 467 19.95 27.02 1.66
C MET A 467 19.48 28.17 0.74
N GLY A 468 18.95 29.28 1.29
CA GLY A 468 18.51 30.42 0.48
C GLY A 468 17.15 30.22 -0.20
N ARG A 469 16.25 29.42 0.40
CA ARG A 469 14.88 29.16 -0.10
C ARG A 469 14.84 28.58 -1.53
N PRO A 470 15.52 27.45 -1.79
CA PRO A 470 15.51 26.84 -3.10
C PRO A 470 14.09 26.45 -3.53
N ASP A 471 13.87 26.43 -4.85
CA ASP A 471 12.66 25.87 -5.44
C ASP A 471 12.59 24.37 -5.19
N GLY A 472 11.50 23.92 -4.59
CA GLY A 472 11.33 22.52 -4.21
C GLY A 472 10.11 22.27 -3.33
N PRO A 473 10.03 21.07 -2.72
CA PRO A 473 8.87 20.60 -1.97
C PRO A 473 8.44 21.55 -0.85
N VAL A 474 9.40 22.10 -0.09
CA VAL A 474 9.13 23.00 1.04
C VAL A 474 8.45 24.29 0.57
N ARG A 475 8.89 24.86 -0.56
CA ARG A 475 8.28 26.09 -1.10
C ARG A 475 6.84 25.86 -1.56
N GLU A 476 6.55 24.73 -2.18
CA GLU A 476 5.19 24.36 -2.60
C GLU A 476 4.26 24.20 -1.40
N ILE A 477 4.70 23.51 -0.36
CA ILE A 477 3.92 23.36 0.89
C ILE A 477 3.67 24.72 1.54
N VAL A 478 4.69 25.59 1.60
CA VAL A 478 4.54 26.96 2.13
C VAL A 478 3.57 27.78 1.28
N GLN A 479 3.61 27.66 -0.05
CA GLN A 479 2.68 28.36 -0.94
C GLN A 479 1.25 27.86 -0.80
N LEU A 480 1.06 26.54 -0.67
CA LEU A 480 -0.25 25.93 -0.39
C LEU A 480 -0.78 26.42 0.96
N ALA A 481 0.04 26.40 2.01
CA ALA A 481 -0.35 26.91 3.33
C ALA A 481 -0.73 28.39 3.29
N ARG A 482 0.00 29.22 2.55
CA ARG A 482 -0.33 30.66 2.35
C ARG A 482 -1.64 30.86 1.59
N ARG A 483 -1.91 30.05 0.56
CA ARG A 483 -3.17 30.12 -0.20
C ARG A 483 -4.37 29.70 0.65
N SER A 484 -4.23 28.63 1.43
CA SER A 484 -5.27 28.16 2.35
C SER A 484 -5.51 29.17 3.48
N GLY A 485 -4.45 29.76 4.03
CA GLY A 485 -4.54 30.83 5.04
C GLY A 485 -5.20 32.10 4.51
N ALA A 486 -4.92 32.49 3.26
CA ALA A 486 -5.57 33.64 2.62
C ALA A 486 -7.06 33.38 2.30
N ALA A 487 -7.43 32.14 1.97
CA ALA A 487 -8.81 31.75 1.70
C ALA A 487 -9.69 31.76 2.98
N VAL A 488 -9.12 31.49 4.16
CA VAL A 488 -9.83 31.58 5.44
C VAL A 488 -10.21 33.03 5.80
N TRP A 489 -9.49 34.02 5.28
CA TRP A 489 -9.75 35.45 5.51
C TRP A 489 -10.60 36.13 4.40
N GLN A 490 -10.97 35.41 3.34
CA GLN A 490 -11.79 35.93 2.23
C GLN A 490 -13.16 35.22 2.14
N MET A 491 -13.81 34.95 3.28
CA MET A 491 -15.26 34.70 3.25
C MET A 491 -15.95 36.02 2.89
N PRO A 492 -16.80 36.08 1.84
CA PRO A 492 -17.58 37.27 1.55
C PRO A 492 -18.46 37.57 2.76
N ALA A 493 -18.39 38.79 3.29
CA ALA A 493 -19.38 39.27 4.25
C ALA A 493 -20.77 39.02 3.66
N ALA A 494 -21.62 38.31 4.40
CA ALA A 494 -23.00 38.03 4.02
C ALA A 494 -23.69 39.35 3.63
N GLN A 495 -24.08 39.49 2.36
CA GLN A 495 -24.94 40.60 1.96
C GLN A 495 -26.30 40.43 2.64
N PRO A 496 -26.86 41.48 3.27
CA PRO A 496 -28.14 41.38 3.93
C PRO A 496 -29.27 41.24 2.90
N ASN A 497 -30.06 40.22 3.13
CA ASN A 497 -31.31 39.81 2.50
C ASN A 497 -32.19 40.99 2.04
N SER A 498 -32.32 41.23 0.74
CA SER A 498 -33.41 42.03 0.15
C SER A 498 -34.48 41.10 -0.38
N GLY A 499 -35.67 41.15 0.25
CA GLY A 499 -36.82 40.26 0.02
C GLY A 499 -37.47 40.36 -1.38
N PRO A 500 -38.57 39.61 -1.60
CA PRO A 500 -39.10 39.35 -2.93
C PRO A 500 -40.00 40.49 -3.41
N VAL A 501 -39.87 40.86 -4.69
CA VAL A 501 -40.89 41.63 -5.40
C VAL A 501 -41.32 40.80 -6.60
N VAL A 502 -42.53 40.26 -6.47
CA VAL A 502 -43.40 39.74 -7.54
C VAL A 502 -44.28 40.93 -7.97
N PRO A 503 -44.62 41.06 -9.26
CA PRO A 503 -45.98 40.67 -9.67
C PRO A 503 -46.02 39.54 -10.69
#